data_AF-A0A5C6YVI4-F1
#
_entry.id   AF-A0A5C6YVI4-F1
#
_cell.length_a   1.000
_cell.length_b   1.000
_cell.length_c   1.000
_cell.angle_alpha   90.00
_cell.angle_beta   90.00
_cell.angle_gamma   90.00
#
_symmetry.space_group_name_H-M   'P 1'
#
loop_
_entity.id
_entity.type
_entity.pdbx_description
1 polymer ?
#
loop_
_entity_poly.entity_id
_entity_poly.type
_entity_poly.pdbx_seq_one_letter_code
_entity_poly.pdbx_strand_id
1 'polypeptide(L)'
;MFSYEKLNVWQKARELSVKIYKSTKDFSSEEKFGLTSQMRRAAVSISSNIAEGTGRHSFKDKARFTEIAYSSALELLNQLILSKDLEFLSYEI
;
A
#
# COMPACT_ATOMS: atom_id res chain seq x y z
N MET A 1 -10.48 0.92 20.60
CA MET A 1 -10.04 1.73 19.45
C MET A 1 -8.59 2.12 19.70
N PHE A 2 -7.68 1.76 18.80
CA PHE A 2 -6.25 2.06 18.94
C PHE A 2 -5.96 3.49 18.47
N SER A 3 -4.91 4.12 19.01
CA SER A 3 -4.58 5.52 18.71
C SER A 3 -4.27 5.77 17.23
N TYR A 4 -3.65 4.80 16.54
CA TYR A 4 -3.32 4.91 15.12
C TYR A 4 -4.56 4.99 14.22
N GLU A 5 -5.72 4.49 14.66
CA GLU A 5 -6.96 4.50 13.86
C GLU A 5 -7.50 5.92 13.65
N LYS A 6 -7.04 6.88 14.46
CA LYS A 6 -7.34 8.32 14.33
C LYS A 6 -6.41 9.05 13.34
N LEU A 7 -5.34 8.41 12.87
CA LEU A 7 -4.40 9.05 11.95
C LEU A 7 -4.99 9.08 10.54
N ASN A 8 -5.15 10.28 9.99
CA ASN A 8 -5.63 10.47 8.61
C ASN A 8 -4.81 9.69 7.58
N VAL A 9 -3.48 9.63 7.77
CA VAL A 9 -2.58 8.88 6.89
C VAL A 9 -2.85 7.37 6.92
N TRP A 10 -3.18 6.82 8.10
CA TRP A 10 -3.55 5.40 8.22
C TRP A 10 -4.91 5.11 7.56
N GLN A 11 -5.90 5.98 7.78
CA GLN A 11 -7.23 5.84 7.17
C GLN A 11 -7.15 5.85 5.64
N LYS A 12 -6.38 6.80 5.07
CA LYS A 12 -6.11 6.88 3.64
C LYS A 12 -5.36 5.65 3.12
N ALA A 13 -4.35 5.17 3.86
CA ALA A 13 -3.62 3.96 3.48
C ALA A 13 -4.54 2.73 3.46
N ARG A 14 -5.44 2.58 4.44
CA ARG A 14 -6.44 1.50 4.47
C ARG A 14 -7.42 1.57 3.29
N GLU A 15 -7.92 2.77 2.98
CA GLU A 15 -8.77 2.98 1.80
C GLU A 15 -8.04 2.66 0.50
N LEU A 16 -6.75 3.03 0.40
CA LEU A 16 -5.90 2.69 -0.73
C LEU A 16 -5.76 1.18 -0.88
N SER A 17 -5.53 0.42 0.21
CA SER A 17 -5.48 -1.05 0.13
C SER A 17 -6.77 -1.62 -0.46
N VAL A 18 -7.93 -1.15 -0.02
CA VAL A 18 -9.24 -1.59 -0.56
C VAL A 18 -9.35 -1.27 -2.06
N LYS A 19 -8.93 -0.07 -2.48
CA LYS A 19 -8.93 0.32 -3.90
C LYS A 19 -8.04 -0.60 -4.73
N ILE A 20 -6.80 -0.87 -4.28
CA ILE A 20 -5.88 -1.77 -4.98
C ILE A 20 -6.46 -3.19 -5.11
N TYR A 21 -7.09 -3.73 -4.07
CA TYR A 21 -7.75 -5.04 -4.16
C TYR A 21 -8.87 -5.06 -5.20
N LYS A 22 -9.67 -3.99 -5.27
CA LYS A 22 -10.75 -3.86 -6.27
C LYS A 22 -10.19 -3.70 -7.68
N SER A 23 -9.22 -2.81 -7.88
CA SER A 23 -8.63 -2.53 -9.21
C SER A 23 -7.87 -3.72 -9.79
N THR A 24 -7.23 -4.53 -8.93
CA THR A 24 -6.49 -5.74 -9.36
C THR A 24 -7.35 -7.00 -9.40
N LYS A 25 -8.67 -6.89 -9.23
CA LYS A 25 -9.58 -8.06 -9.25
C LYS A 25 -9.69 -8.67 -10.65
N ASP A 26 -9.66 -7.81 -11.67
CA ASP A 26 -9.90 -8.17 -13.07
C ASP A 26 -8.60 -8.39 -13.86
N PHE A 27 -7.45 -8.38 -13.18
CA PHE A 27 -6.17 -8.76 -13.79
C PHE A 27 -6.21 -10.24 -14.21
N SER A 28 -5.43 -10.59 -15.24
CA SER A 28 -5.27 -11.98 -15.68
C SER A 28 -4.87 -12.90 -14.53
N SER A 29 -5.37 -14.13 -14.53
CA SER A 29 -4.98 -15.14 -13.54
C SER A 29 -3.48 -15.48 -13.56
N GLU A 30 -2.81 -15.23 -14.69
CA GLU A 30 -1.35 -15.39 -14.82
C GLU A 30 -0.59 -14.42 -13.91
N GLU A 31 -1.14 -13.22 -13.68
CA GLU A 31 -0.56 -12.20 -12.82
C GLU A 31 -0.91 -12.36 -11.33
N LYS A 32 -1.64 -13.42 -10.96
CA LYS A 32 -2.07 -13.66 -9.58
C LYS A 32 -0.87 -13.70 -8.62
N PHE A 33 0.22 -14.35 -9.02
CA PHE A 33 1.47 -14.39 -8.26
C PHE A 33 2.48 -13.32 -8.70
N GLY A 34 2.24 -12.66 -9.83
CA GLY A 34 2.98 -11.51 -10.34
C GLY A 34 2.52 -10.19 -9.71
N LEU A 35 2.18 -9.21 -10.56
CA LEU A 35 1.83 -7.83 -10.15
C LEU A 35 0.68 -7.78 -9.15
N THR A 36 -0.33 -8.64 -9.30
CA THR A 36 -1.49 -8.66 -8.39
C THR A 36 -1.06 -8.89 -6.94
N SER A 37 -0.19 -9.88 -6.69
CA SER A 37 0.26 -10.19 -5.34
C SER A 37 1.18 -9.12 -4.77
N GLN A 38 2.04 -8.52 -5.61
CA GLN A 38 3.00 -7.52 -5.19
C GLN A 38 2.30 -6.21 -4.81
N MET A 39 1.39 -5.72 -5.66
CA MET A 39 0.62 -4.51 -5.39
C MET A 39 -0.23 -4.62 -4.14
N ARG A 40 -0.92 -5.75 -3.94
CA ARG A 40 -1.75 -5.98 -2.75
C ARG A 40 -0.90 -6.00 -1.48
N ARG A 41 0.29 -6.63 -1.51
CA ARG A 41 1.21 -6.64 -0.37
C ARG A 41 1.77 -5.24 -0.08
N ALA A 42 2.23 -4.52 -1.09
CA ALA A 42 2.73 -3.16 -0.95
C ALA A 42 1.64 -2.24 -0.35
N ALA A 43 0.42 -2.28 -0.88
CA ALA A 43 -0.69 -1.47 -0.39
C ALA A 43 -1.09 -1.77 1.06
N VAL A 44 -1.10 -3.05 1.46
CA VAL A 44 -1.37 -3.43 2.86
C VAL A 44 -0.23 -2.99 3.78
N SER A 45 1.02 -3.18 3.33
CA SER A 45 2.25 -2.83 4.06
C SER A 45 2.27 -1.37 4.52
N ILE A 46 1.78 -0.43 3.70
CA ILE A 46 1.71 1.00 4.06
C ILE A 46 0.93 1.18 5.36
N SER A 47 -0.31 0.67 5.42
CA SER A 47 -1.17 0.81 6.59
C SER A 47 -0.65 0.03 7.80
N SER A 48 -0.08 -1.16 7.57
CA SER A 48 0.50 -2.00 8.62
C SER A 48 1.69 -1.31 9.29
N ASN A 49 2.61 -0.74 8.51
CA ASN A 49 3.79 -0.06 9.05
C ASN A 49 3.43 1.24 9.78
N ILE A 50 2.40 1.97 9.35
CA ILE A 50 1.90 3.14 10.10
C ILE A 50 1.34 2.72 11.47
N ALA A 51 0.54 1.65 11.50
CA ALA A 51 -0.03 1.13 12.75
C ALA A 51 1.06 0.62 13.70
N GLU A 52 1.97 -0.21 13.19
CA GLU A 52 3.07 -0.79 13.95
C GLU A 52 4.05 0.28 14.46
N GLY A 53 4.40 1.24 13.59
CA GLY A 53 5.23 2.39 13.93
C GLY A 53 4.65 3.20 15.07
N THR A 54 3.35 3.50 15.04
CA THR A 54 2.67 4.25 16.11
C THR A 54 2.79 3.57 17.48
N GLY A 55 2.86 2.24 17.51
CA GLY A 55 3.04 1.45 18.73
C GLY A 55 4.47 1.41 19.28
N ARG A 56 5.47 1.96 18.56
CA ARG A 56 6.87 1.96 19.02
C ARG A 56 7.12 2.96 20.14
N HIS A 57 8.08 2.65 21.02
CA HIS A 57 8.40 3.49 22.18
C HIS A 57 9.22 4.73 21.80
N SER A 58 10.22 4.59 20.93
CA SER A 58 11.12 5.67 20.57
C SER A 58 10.65 6.45 19.33
N PHE A 59 10.94 7.75 19.27
CA PHE A 59 10.69 8.55 18.06
C PHE A 59 11.48 8.05 16.86
N LYS A 60 12.70 7.54 17.09
CA LYS A 60 13.55 6.96 16.03
C LYS A 60 12.90 5.75 15.37
N ASP A 61 12.33 4.83 16.16
CA ASP A 61 11.62 3.67 15.62
C ASP A 61 10.34 4.09 14.91
N LYS A 62 9.57 5.04 15.47
CA LYS A 62 8.38 5.60 14.81
C LYS A 62 8.73 6.15 13.42
N ALA A 63 9.81 6.91 13.32
CA ALA A 63 10.30 7.46 12.05
C ALA A 63 10.69 6.35 11.07
N ARG A 64 11.44 5.34 11.52
CA ARG A 64 11.83 4.19 10.69
C ARG A 64 10.64 3.45 10.08
N PHE A 65 9.58 3.22 10.86
CA PHE A 65 8.36 2.59 10.35
C PHE A 65 7.60 3.49 9.36
N THR A 66 7.65 4.80 9.55
CA THR A 66 7.09 5.77 8.60
C THR A 66 7.86 5.74 7.27
N GLU A 67 9.19 5.64 7.32
CA GLU A 67 10.04 5.48 6.13
C GLU A 67 9.74 4.17 5.39
N ILE A 68 9.54 3.06 6.10
CA ILE A 68 9.15 1.78 5.48
C ILE A 68 7.77 1.90 4.80
N ALA A 69 6.79 2.52 5.46
CA ALA A 69 5.48 2.77 4.87
C ALA A 69 5.58 3.62 3.59
N TYR A 70 6.43 4.65 3.59
CA TYR A 70 6.70 5.49 2.43
C TYR A 70 7.36 4.70 1.28
N SER A 71 8.36 3.86 1.59
CA SER A 71 8.99 2.98 0.60
C SER A 71 7.99 2.01 -0.05
N SER A 72 7.08 1.42 0.73
CA SER A 72 5.98 0.60 0.17
C SER A 72 5.02 1.41 -0.71
N ALA A 73 4.80 2.70 -0.42
CA ALA A 73 3.99 3.57 -1.26
C ALA A 73 4.68 3.88 -2.61
N LEU A 74 6.00 4.10 -2.60
CA LEU A 74 6.78 4.28 -3.83
C LEU A 74 6.81 3.01 -4.70
N GLU A 75 6.96 1.84 -4.07
CA GLU A 75 6.87 0.55 -4.76
C GLU A 75 5.50 0.37 -5.44
N LEU A 76 4.41 0.63 -4.71
CA LEU A 76 3.06 0.55 -5.24
C LEU A 76 2.83 1.55 -6.38
N LEU A 77 3.34 2.77 -6.27
CA LEU A 77 3.26 3.78 -7.32
C LEU A 77 3.94 3.29 -8.61
N ASN A 78 5.15 2.74 -8.48
CA ASN A 78 5.86 2.17 -9.62
C ASN A 78 5.07 1.01 -10.25
N GLN A 79 4.48 0.12 -9.44
CA GLN A 79 3.67 -0.99 -9.95
C GLN A 79 2.36 -0.53 -10.62
N LEU A 80 1.76 0.58 -10.16
CA LEU A 80 0.62 1.21 -10.83
C LEU A 80 1.00 1.75 -12.21
N ILE A 81 2.16 2.40 -12.32
CA ILE A 81 2.71 2.86 -13.61
C ILE A 81 2.92 1.67 -14.54
N LEU A 82 3.59 0.60 -14.07
CA LEU A 82 3.78 -0.62 -14.86
C LEU A 82 2.46 -1.28 -15.28
N SER A 83 1.47 -1.30 -14.39
CA SER A 83 0.14 -1.85 -14.70
C SER A 83 -0.59 -1.02 -15.78
N LYS A 84 -0.33 0.29 -15.85
CA LYS A 84 -0.83 1.14 -16.93
C LYS A 84 -0.09 0.86 -18.24
N ASP A 85 1.24 0.77 -18.21
CA ASP A 85 2.07 0.50 -19.38
C ASP A 85 1.79 -0.88 -20.00
N LEU A 86 1.38 -1.84 -19.17
CA LEU A 86 0.93 -3.18 -19.58
C LEU A 86 -0.57 -3.26 -19.91
N GLU A 87 -1.27 -2.13 -19.93
CA GLU A 87 -2.70 -2.02 -20.25
C GLU A 87 -3.63 -2.80 -19.28
N PHE A 88 -3.15 -3.15 -18.08
CA PHE A 88 -3.96 -3.79 -17.04
C PHE A 88 -4.89 -2.81 -16.31
N LEU A 89 -4.57 -1.51 -16.33
CA LEU A 89 -5.39 -0.44 -15.76
C LEU A 89 -5.54 0.71 -16.76
N SER A 90 -6.77 1.20 -16.90
CA SER A 90 -7.12 2.26 -17.85
C SER A 90 -7.15 3.69 -17.27
N TYR A 91 -6.85 3.86 -15.98
CA TYR A 91 -6.99 5.16 -15.31
C TYR A 91 -5.73 6.04 -15.45
N GLU A 92 -5.91 7.35 -15.57
CA GLU A 92 -4.82 8.33 -15.48
C GLU A 92 -4.37 8.48 -14.02
N ILE A 93 -3.13 8.10 -13.73
CA ILE A 93 -2.49 8.27 -12.41
C ILE A 93 -2.35 9.76 -12.10
#